data_AF-A0A2D9SM95-F1
#
_entry.id   AF-A0A2D9SM95-F1
#
_cell.length_a   1.000
_cell.length_b   1.000
_cell.length_c   1.000
_cell.angle_alpha   90.00
_cell.angle_beta   90.00
_cell.angle_gamma   90.00
#
_symmetry.space_group_name_H-M   'P 1'
#
loop_
_entity.id
_entity.type
_entity.pdbx_description
1 polymer ?
#
loop_
_entity_poly.entity_id
_entity_poly.type
_entity_poly.pdbx_seq_one_letter_code
_entity_poly.pdbx_strand_id
1 'polypeptide(L)' 'MSTTTYSVPLLKRTQELVLNAPRRVSYEMMAAEAQCSSKWISLLAKGKLSNPGIVTVQRLHDYLANISTEA' A
#
# COMPACT_ATOMS: atom_id res chain seq x y z
N MET A 1 27.80 14.23 -12.57
CA MET A 1 27.31 12.84 -12.56
C MET A 1 25.87 12.86 -12.12
N SER A 2 24.99 12.24 -12.91
CA SER A 2 23.55 12.44 -12.94
C SER A 2 22.83 12.04 -11.64
N THR A 3 21.80 12.80 -11.32
CA THR A 3 20.87 12.64 -10.20
C THR A 3 20.23 11.25 -10.21
N THR A 4 20.65 10.37 -9.30
CA THR A 4 19.95 9.12 -9.03
C THR A 4 18.61 9.45 -8.38
N THR A 5 17.58 9.61 -9.21
CA THR A 5 16.18 9.70 -8.79
C THR A 5 15.88 8.52 -7.87
N TYR A 6 15.67 8.83 -6.59
CA TYR A 6 15.32 7.86 -5.56
C TYR A 6 14.05 7.13 -5.98
N SER A 7 14.21 5.93 -6.56
CA SER A 7 13.10 5.04 -6.83
C SER A 7 12.58 4.56 -5.48
N VAL A 8 11.60 5.29 -4.93
CA VAL A 8 10.94 4.90 -3.67
C VAL A 8 10.42 3.47 -3.89
N PRO A 9 10.85 2.49 -3.06
CA PRO A 9 10.42 1.11 -3.22
C PRO A 9 8.89 1.04 -3.22
N LEU A 10 8.31 0.23 -4.12
CA LEU A 10 6.85 0.05 -4.25
C LEU A 10 6.17 -0.13 -2.87
N LEU A 11 6.81 -0.90 -1.98
CA LEU A 11 6.34 -1.11 -0.61
C LEU A 11 6.17 0.19 0.17
N LYS A 12 7.13 1.11 0.07
CA LYS A 12 7.12 2.39 0.79
C LYS A 12 6.05 3.32 0.21
N ARG A 13 5.91 3.39 -1.13
CA ARG A 13 4.80 4.12 -1.77
C ARG A 13 3.43 3.59 -1.35
N THR A 14 3.29 2.26 -1.33
CA THR A 14 2.04 1.60 -0.91
C THR A 14 1.75 1.86 0.57
N GLN A 15 2.77 1.84 1.42
CA GLN A 15 2.63 2.19 2.83
C GLN A 15 2.15 3.63 3.00
N GLU A 16 2.71 4.58 2.26
CA GLU A 16 2.27 5.98 2.27
C GLU A 16 0.81 6.12 1.78
N LEU A 17 0.42 5.38 0.75
CA LEU A 17 -0.97 5.36 0.28
C LEU A 17 -1.93 4.79 1.32
N VAL A 18 -1.54 3.74 2.06
CA VAL A 18 -2.34 3.19 3.17
C VAL A 18 -2.51 4.22 4.28
N LEU A 19 -1.44 4.93 4.64
CA LEU A 19 -1.47 5.95 5.69
C LEU A 19 -2.28 7.20 5.29
N ASN A 20 -2.30 7.54 4.01
CA ASN A 20 -3.07 8.66 3.45
C ASN A 20 -4.43 8.24 2.87
N ALA A 21 -4.84 6.98 3.07
CA ALA A 21 -6.06 6.49 2.48
C ALA A 21 -7.28 7.29 2.97
N PRO A 22 -8.29 7.51 2.09
CA PRO A 22 -9.51 8.21 2.47
C PRO A 22 -10.19 7.54 3.67
N ARG A 23 -10.75 8.33 4.61
CA ARG A 23 -11.42 7.80 5.83
C ARG A 23 -12.57 6.82 5.55
N ARG A 24 -13.13 6.84 4.33
CA ARG A 24 -14.16 5.91 3.86
C ARG A 24 -13.62 4.50 3.58
N VAL A 25 -12.31 4.34 3.39
CA VAL A 25 -11.67 3.07 3.08
C VAL A 25 -11.08 2.47 4.34
N SER A 26 -11.68 1.38 4.81
CA SER A 26 -11.19 0.65 5.97
C SER A 26 -10.08 -0.33 5.59
N TYR A 27 -9.29 -0.76 6.57
CA TYR A 27 -8.29 -1.82 6.37
C TYR A 27 -8.91 -3.16 5.95
N GLU A 28 -10.19 -3.39 6.24
CA GLU A 28 -10.89 -4.60 5.76
C GLU A 28 -11.20 -4.52 4.27
N MET A 29 -11.59 -3.35 3.76
CA MET A 29 -11.80 -3.14 2.32
C MET A 29 -10.49 -3.29 1.55
N MET A 30 -9.40 -2.66 2.04
CA MET A 30 -8.08 -2.83 1.46
C MET A 30 -7.62 -4.29 1.44
N ALA A 31 -7.90 -5.02 2.52
CA ALA A 31 -7.55 -6.42 2.65
C ALA A 31 -8.33 -7.31 1.69
N ALA A 32 -9.64 -7.06 1.52
CA ALA A 32 -10.48 -7.79 0.57
C ALA A 32 -9.97 -7.63 -0.87
N GLU A 33 -9.68 -6.39 -1.28
CA GLU A 33 -9.21 -6.07 -2.64
C GLU A 33 -7.80 -6.61 -2.91
N ALA A 34 -6.89 -6.47 -1.95
CA ALA A 34 -5.53 -7.02 -2.07
C ALA A 34 -5.45 -8.54 -1.87
N GLN A 35 -6.59 -9.20 -1.55
CA GLN A 35 -6.67 -10.61 -1.16
C GLN A 35 -5.69 -10.97 -0.03
N CYS A 36 -5.63 -10.12 0.99
CA CYS A 36 -4.81 -10.32 2.18
C CYS A 36 -5.64 -10.19 3.46
N SER A 37 -4.98 -10.26 4.63
CA SER A 37 -5.67 -10.05 5.90
C SER A 37 -5.61 -8.57 6.33
N SER A 38 -6.62 -8.11 7.06
CA SER A 38 -6.60 -6.77 7.69
C SER A 38 -5.41 -6.60 8.63
N LYS A 39 -4.97 -7.69 9.29
CA LYS A 39 -3.73 -7.74 10.06
C LYS A 39 -2.49 -7.46 9.20
N TRP A 40 -2.43 -8.01 7.98
CA TRP A 40 -1.34 -7.74 7.03
C TRP A 40 -1.28 -6.25 6.68
N ILE A 41 -2.43 -5.60 6.40
CA ILE A 41 -2.50 -4.15 6.14
C ILE A 41 -2.02 -3.34 7.36
N SER A 42 -2.43 -3.74 8.58
CA SER A 42 -1.96 -3.10 9.81
C SER A 42 -0.45 -3.23 10.02
N LEU A 43 0.13 -4.39 9.69
CA LEU A 43 1.57 -4.61 9.74
C LEU A 43 2.32 -3.82 8.66
N LEU A 44 1.73 -3.68 7.46
CA LEU A 44 2.27 -2.83 6.39
C LEU A 44 2.34 -1.38 6.82
N ALA A 45 1.24 -0.83 7.34
CA ALA A 45 1.17 0.55 7.81
C ALA A 45 2.23 0.85 8.88
N LYS A 46 2.51 -0.14 9.75
CA LYS A 46 3.52 -0.07 10.81
C LYS A 46 4.95 -0.38 10.34
N GLY A 47 5.16 -0.75 9.07
CA GLY A 47 6.46 -1.16 8.55
C GLY A 47 7.01 -2.46 9.16
N LYS A 48 6.16 -3.31 9.73
CA LYS A 48 6.54 -4.57 10.41
C LYS A 48 6.38 -5.82 9.53
N LEU A 49 6.23 -5.64 8.21
CA LEU A 49 6.09 -6.75 7.28
C LEU A 49 7.44 -7.35 6.92
N SER A 50 7.70 -8.58 7.35
CA SER A 50 8.92 -9.32 7.01
C SER A 50 8.88 -9.92 5.61
N ASN A 51 7.71 -10.33 5.13
CA ASN A 51 7.52 -10.83 3.76
C ASN A 51 6.19 -10.31 3.19
N PRO A 52 6.20 -9.12 2.56
CA PRO A 52 4.98 -8.51 2.05
C PRO A 52 4.45 -9.22 0.79
N GLY A 53 5.30 -9.90 0.01
CA GLY A 53 4.89 -10.50 -1.26
C GLY A 53 4.60 -9.44 -2.32
N ILE A 54 5.39 -9.45 -3.40
CA ILE A 54 5.36 -8.39 -4.43
C ILE A 54 3.97 -8.27 -5.07
N VAL A 55 3.28 -9.38 -5.32
CA VAL A 55 1.95 -9.42 -5.94
C VAL A 55 0.89 -8.73 -5.06
N THR A 56 0.89 -9.00 -3.75
CA THR A 56 -0.07 -8.39 -2.82
C THR A 56 0.17 -6.89 -2.68
N VAL A 57 1.44 -6.48 -2.60
CA VAL A 57 1.81 -5.05 -2.55
C VAL A 57 1.37 -4.34 -3.83
N GLN A 58 1.60 -4.92 -5.00
CA GLN A 58 1.21 -4.33 -6.28
C GLN A 58 -0.31 -4.17 -6.38
N ARG A 59 -1.08 -5.20 -6.05
CA ARG A 59 -2.55 -5.13 -6.06
C ARG A 59 -3.09 -4.05 -5.13
N LEU A 60 -2.55 -3.99 -3.90
CA LEU A 60 -2.94 -2.96 -2.95
C LEU A 60 -2.57 -1.57 -3.45
N HIS A 61 -1.38 -1.41 -4.03
CA HIS A 61 -0.95 -0.16 -4.62
C HIS A 61 -1.91 0.31 -5.72
N ASP A 62 -2.25 -0.58 -6.65
CA ASP A 62 -3.12 -0.23 -7.79
C ASP A 62 -4.54 0.14 -7.32
N TYR A 63 -5.08 -0.60 -6.35
CA TYR A 63 -6.35 -0.24 -5.70
C TYR A 63 -6.29 1.14 -5.04
N LEU A 64 -5.27 1.38 -4.20
CA LEU A 64 -5.12 2.64 -3.47
C LEU A 64 -4.84 3.84 -4.39
N ALA A 65 -4.06 3.63 -5.45
CA ALA A 65 -3.78 4.65 -6.45
C ALA A 65 -5.04 5.05 -7.22
N ASN A 66 -5.91 4.07 -7.55
CA ASN A 66 -7.19 4.33 -8.19
C ASN A 66 -8.11 5.18 -7.30
N ILE A 67 -8.34 4.75 -6.05
CA ILE A 67 -9.22 5.50 -5.12
C ILE A 67 -8.68 6.87 -4.72
N SER A 68 -7.36 7.07 -4.77
CA SER A 68 -6.70 8.34 -4.46
C SER A 68 -6.78 9.34 -5.62
N THR A 69 -7.02 8.88 -6.84
CA THR A 69 -7.23 9.73 -8.02
C THR A 69 -8.69 10.21 -8.10
N GLU A 70 -9.62 9.46 -7.50
CA GLU A 70 -11.06 9.79 -7.42
C GLU A 70 -11.46 10.61 -6.17
N ALA A 71 -10.49 11.13 -5.42
CA ALA A 71 -10.70 11.94 -4.22
C ALA A 71 -10.29 13.41 -4.46
#